data_AF-A0A7S1K7Y5-F1
#
_entry.id   AF-A0A7S1K7Y5-F1
#
_cell.length_a   1.000
_cell.length_b   1.000
_cell.length_c   1.000
_cell.angle_alpha   90.00
_cell.angle_beta   90.00
_cell.angle_gamma   90.00
#
_symmetry.space_group_name_H-M   'P 1'
#
loop_
_entity.id
_entity.type
_entity.pdbx_description
1 polymer ?
#
loop_
_entity_poly.entity_id
_entity_poly.type
_entity_poly.pdbx_seq_one_letter_code
_entity_poly.pdbx_strand_id
1 'polypeptide(L)'
;NFSGHTWSLKTLCTAVQKAYVQMCRLNPVIFPLLEASKETLTHMTLTLKFQSYSSAYDEPALKDGQFPILTHLDVGSYSSGWIELMAERQWRFPAITNLQVGADTWGHGILDRSDRAAFLKLLTEASELKRLDIPFYKNHTTPVPWTDLIAALGKCPRLTHITSLTVRIYEFPRLMQLK
;
A
#
# COMPACT_ATOMS: atom_id res chain seq x y z
N ASN A 1 34.77 17.80 20.27
CA ASN A 1 33.65 17.79 21.24
C ASN A 1 32.31 17.72 20.52
N PHE A 2 31.92 16.52 20.07
CA PHE A 2 30.54 16.24 19.69
C PHE A 2 29.84 15.76 20.97
N SER A 3 29.11 16.67 21.62
CA SER A 3 28.26 16.33 22.75
C SER A 3 27.20 15.32 22.28
N GLY A 4 27.25 14.12 22.85
CA GLY A 4 26.34 13.02 22.57
C GLY A 4 24.92 13.40 22.94
N HIS A 5 24.11 13.73 21.94
CA HIS A 5 22.68 13.62 22.03
C HIS A 5 22.30 12.23 21.54
N THR A 6 22.21 11.29 22.47
CA THR A 6 21.53 10.01 22.26
C THR A 6 20.04 10.32 22.12
N TRP A 7 19.61 10.63 20.90
CA TRP A 7 18.18 10.67 20.58
C TRP A 7 17.65 9.25 20.75
N SER A 8 16.72 9.05 21.68
CA SER A 8 16.03 7.77 21.76
C SER A 8 15.28 7.57 20.43
N LEU A 9 15.29 6.35 19.90
CA LEU A 9 14.51 5.97 18.71
C LEU A 9 13.04 6.44 18.82
N LYS A 10 12.50 6.44 20.04
CA LYS A 10 11.15 6.92 20.38
C LYS A 10 10.96 8.41 20.07
N THR A 11 11.95 9.25 20.38
CA THR A 11 11.91 10.72 20.12
C THR A 11 12.03 11.05 18.64
N LEU A 12 12.80 10.26 17.88
CA LEU A 12 12.91 10.40 16.43
C LEU A 12 11.61 10.00 15.72
N CYS A 13 10.98 8.90 16.14
CA CYS A 13 9.74 8.41 15.50
C CYS A 13 8.54 9.36 15.69
N THR A 14 8.44 10.07 16.82
CA THR A 14 7.35 11.02 17.09
C THR A 14 7.39 12.33 16.29
N ALA A 15 8.40 12.53 15.43
CA ALA A 15 8.51 13.72 14.57
C ALA A 15 8.44 13.38 13.08
N VAL A 16 8.43 12.09 12.71
CA VAL A 16 8.43 11.69 11.30
C VAL A 16 7.05 11.89 10.71
N GLN A 17 6.94 12.85 9.79
CA GLN A 17 5.73 13.09 9.01
C GLN A 17 5.74 12.40 7.66
N LYS A 18 6.93 12.12 7.12
CA LYS A 18 7.14 11.51 5.81
C LYS A 18 8.13 10.37 5.93
N ALA A 19 7.75 9.18 5.48
CA ALA A 19 8.64 8.03 5.39
C ALA A 19 8.88 7.66 3.92
N TYR A 20 10.14 7.54 3.54
CA TYR A 20 10.55 6.95 2.26
C TYR A 20 11.38 5.71 2.56
N VAL A 21 10.83 4.54 2.25
CA VAL A 21 11.44 3.25 2.52
C VAL A 21 11.74 2.58 1.19
N GLN A 22 13.04 2.48 0.86
CA GLN A 22 13.51 1.73 -0.28
C GLN A 22 14.41 0.61 0.20
N MET A 23 14.08 -0.62 -0.16
CA MET A 23 14.82 -1.78 0.26
C MET A 23 14.99 -2.80 -0.87
N CYS A 24 16.14 -3.47 -0.86
CA CYS A 24 16.38 -4.61 -1.75
C CYS A 24 15.81 -5.90 -1.17
N ARG A 25 15.81 -6.03 0.16
CA ARG A 25 15.24 -7.15 0.92
C ARG A 25 14.50 -6.61 2.13
N LEU A 26 13.45 -7.29 2.54
CA LEU A 26 12.69 -6.89 3.72
C LEU A 26 13.55 -6.93 4.97
N ASN A 27 13.57 -5.83 5.74
CA ASN A 27 14.26 -5.76 7.03
C ASN A 27 13.21 -5.49 8.13
N PRO A 28 12.99 -6.41 9.08
CA PRO A 28 11.94 -6.30 10.11
C PRO A 28 12.01 -5.03 10.95
N VAL A 29 13.21 -4.48 11.15
CA VAL A 29 13.44 -3.26 11.94
C VAL A 29 12.63 -2.08 11.40
N ILE A 30 12.22 -2.11 10.12
CA ILE A 30 11.40 -1.05 9.55
C ILE A 30 9.99 -1.00 10.13
N PHE A 31 9.41 -2.14 10.53
CA PHE A 31 8.02 -2.16 10.97
C PHE A 31 7.84 -1.46 12.30
N PRO A 32 8.60 -1.76 13.37
CA PRO A 32 8.50 -1.01 14.61
C PRO A 32 8.76 0.49 14.43
N LEU A 33 9.64 0.87 13.49
CA LEU A 33 9.92 2.29 13.19
C LEU A 33 8.71 3.00 12.56
N LEU A 34 8.10 2.38 11.56
CA LEU A 34 6.91 2.92 10.90
C LEU A 34 5.73 2.97 11.88
N GLU A 35 5.51 1.90 12.64
CA GLU A 35 4.42 1.81 13.61
C GLU A 35 4.61 2.76 14.80
N ALA A 36 5.85 2.99 15.25
CA ALA A 36 6.14 4.00 16.27
C ALA A 36 5.85 5.44 15.78
N SER A 37 5.77 5.64 14.46
CA SER A 37 5.49 6.93 13.81
C SER A 37 4.03 7.03 13.32
N LYS A 38 3.16 6.08 13.67
CA LYS A 38 1.80 5.97 13.13
C LYS A 38 0.93 7.20 13.36
N GLU A 39 1.11 7.87 14.51
CA GLU A 39 0.36 9.07 14.91
C GLU A 39 0.83 10.34 14.19
N THR A 40 2.01 10.32 13.57
CA THR A 40 2.61 11.51 12.93
C THR A 40 2.79 11.39 11.43
N LEU A 41 2.83 10.16 10.91
CA LEU A 41 3.01 9.91 9.48
C LEU A 41 1.79 10.36 8.67
N THR A 42 2.04 11.31 7.76
CA THR A 42 1.06 11.79 6.78
C THR A 42 1.34 11.26 5.38
N HIS A 43 2.60 10.92 5.08
CA HIS A 43 3.03 10.38 3.79
C HIS A 43 3.95 9.18 3.97
N MET A 44 3.71 8.14 3.18
CA MET A 44 4.53 6.94 3.19
C MET A 44 4.76 6.48 1.75
N THR A 45 6.03 6.30 1.39
CA THR A 45 6.43 5.67 0.13
C THR A 45 7.24 4.43 0.45
N LEU A 46 6.80 3.28 -0.08
CA LEU A 46 7.36 1.97 0.17
C LEU A 46 7.77 1.33 -1.14
N THR A 47 9.04 0.98 -1.28
CA THR A 47 9.60 0.34 -2.47
C THR A 47 10.42 -0.87 -2.05
N LEU A 48 10.12 -2.02 -2.63
CA LEU A 48 10.88 -3.25 -2.45
C LEU A 48 11.37 -3.71 -3.82
N LYS A 49 12.68 -3.85 -4.03
CA LYS A 49 13.24 -4.18 -5.35
C LYS A 49 13.28 -5.68 -5.65
N PHE A 50 13.33 -6.54 -4.63
CA PHE A 50 13.35 -7.99 -4.83
C PHE A 50 12.35 -8.69 -3.91
N GLN A 51 11.66 -9.67 -4.50
CA GLN A 51 10.69 -10.52 -3.84
C GLN A 51 11.42 -11.65 -3.12
N SER A 52 12.04 -11.36 -1.98
CA SER A 52 12.47 -12.39 -1.05
C SER A 52 11.78 -12.17 0.28
N TYR A 53 10.52 -12.60 0.35
CA TYR A 53 9.84 -12.74 1.62
C TYR A 53 10.30 -14.05 2.24
N SER A 54 11.00 -13.97 3.37
CA SER A 54 11.13 -15.12 4.25
C SER A 54 10.01 -14.98 5.27
N SER A 55 9.13 -15.97 5.35
CA SER A 55 8.06 -16.08 6.36
C SER A 55 8.58 -16.19 7.80
N ALA A 56 9.89 -16.00 8.02
CA ALA A 56 10.59 -16.20 9.28
C ALA A 56 10.66 -14.94 10.17
N TYR A 57 9.79 -13.97 9.96
CA TYR A 57 9.81 -12.73 10.74
C TYR A 57 8.71 -12.75 11.80
N ASP A 58 9.01 -13.44 12.90
CA ASP A 58 8.17 -13.68 14.09
C ASP A 58 7.94 -12.43 14.97
N GLU A 59 8.19 -11.21 14.50
CA GLU A 59 7.86 -10.03 15.31
C GLU A 59 6.34 -9.79 15.31
N PRO A 60 5.68 -9.90 16.48
CA PRO A 60 4.24 -9.77 16.55
C PRO A 60 3.80 -8.39 16.05
N ALA A 61 2.74 -8.36 15.25
CA ALA A 61 2.07 -7.12 14.89
C ALA A 61 1.66 -6.36 16.16
N LEU A 62 1.84 -5.04 16.18
CA LEU A 62 1.35 -4.24 17.29
C LEU A 62 -0.18 -4.32 17.36
N LYS A 63 -0.73 -4.30 18.58
CA LYS A 63 -2.18 -4.41 18.87
C LYS A 63 -3.07 -3.33 18.21
N ASP A 64 -2.47 -2.33 17.56
CA ASP A 64 -3.17 -1.23 16.92
C ASP A 64 -2.33 -0.67 15.75
N GLY A 65 -2.44 -1.30 14.57
CA GLY A 65 -1.77 -0.93 13.32
C GLY A 65 -2.40 0.26 12.60
N GLN A 66 -3.19 1.10 13.27
CA GLN A 66 -3.83 2.24 12.63
C GLN A 66 -2.85 3.39 12.42
N PHE A 67 -2.84 3.95 11.20
CA PHE A 67 -2.15 5.18 10.83
C PHE A 67 -3.22 6.27 10.64
N PRO A 68 -3.68 6.93 11.72
CA PRO A 68 -4.91 7.73 11.71
C PRO A 68 -4.84 8.98 10.82
N ILE A 69 -3.65 9.51 10.56
CA ILE A 69 -3.47 10.75 9.78
C ILE A 69 -2.69 10.54 8.47
N LEU A 70 -2.43 9.29 8.10
CA LEU A 70 -1.75 8.98 6.83
C LEU A 70 -2.71 9.25 5.67
N THR A 71 -2.37 10.25 4.87
CA THR A 71 -3.21 10.72 3.76
C THR A 71 -2.67 10.28 2.40
N HIS A 72 -1.38 9.94 2.33
CA HIS A 72 -0.69 9.54 1.10
C HIS A 72 0.10 8.24 1.31
N LEU A 73 -0.20 7.24 0.48
CA LEU A 73 0.49 5.95 0.47
C LEU A 73 0.88 5.61 -0.97
N ASP A 74 2.18 5.50 -1.21
CA ASP A 74 2.75 5.06 -2.48
C ASP A 74 3.49 3.74 -2.28
N VAL A 75 2.94 2.67 -2.81
CA VAL A 75 3.55 1.35 -2.86
C VAL A 75 4.17 1.22 -4.24
N GLY A 76 5.44 1.64 -4.36
CA GLY A 76 6.10 1.94 -5.63
C GLY A 76 6.21 0.75 -6.59
N SER A 77 6.62 1.03 -7.83
CA SER A 77 6.88 -0.03 -8.82
C SER A 77 7.96 -1.00 -8.32
N TYR A 78 7.85 -2.25 -8.76
CA TYR A 78 8.64 -3.40 -8.36
C TYR A 78 8.33 -3.93 -6.96
N SER A 79 7.41 -3.31 -6.22
CA SER A 79 7.12 -3.67 -4.84
C SER A 79 6.02 -4.73 -4.70
N SER A 80 6.43 -5.99 -4.83
CA SER A 80 5.63 -7.14 -4.43
C SER A 80 5.74 -7.40 -2.93
N GLY A 81 4.62 -7.50 -2.20
CA GLY A 81 4.62 -7.96 -0.80
C GLY A 81 4.36 -6.90 0.27
N TRP A 82 4.53 -5.59 -0.01
CA TRP A 82 4.16 -4.56 0.98
C TRP A 82 2.67 -4.59 1.33
N ILE A 83 1.80 -4.86 0.36
CA ILE A 83 0.36 -4.95 0.58
C ILE A 83 0.01 -6.18 1.44
N GLU A 84 0.65 -7.32 1.19
CA GLU A 84 0.51 -8.52 2.01
C GLU A 84 0.99 -8.28 3.45
N LEU A 85 2.16 -7.66 3.60
CA LEU A 85 2.73 -7.29 4.89
C LEU A 85 1.83 -6.33 5.67
N MET A 86 1.26 -5.33 5.02
CA MET A 86 0.26 -4.45 5.65
C MET A 86 -0.93 -5.25 6.17
N ALA A 87 -1.40 -6.24 5.40
CA ALA A 87 -2.52 -7.08 5.83
C ALA A 87 -2.13 -8.00 7.01
N GLU A 88 -0.96 -8.63 6.97
CA GLU A 88 -0.42 -9.45 8.06
C GLU A 88 -0.26 -8.63 9.35
N ARG A 89 0.25 -7.40 9.22
CA ARG A 89 0.41 -6.46 10.34
C ARG A 89 -0.87 -5.71 10.71
N GLN A 90 -1.97 -5.99 10.02
CA GLN A 90 -3.28 -5.35 10.21
C GLN A 90 -3.22 -3.83 10.15
N TRP A 91 -2.36 -3.29 9.29
CA TRP A 91 -2.25 -1.86 9.08
C TRP A 91 -3.53 -1.32 8.45
N ARG A 92 -4.00 -0.19 8.98
CA ARG A 92 -5.19 0.50 8.48
C ARG A 92 -4.92 1.98 8.27
N PHE A 93 -5.53 2.53 7.23
CA PHE A 93 -5.28 3.90 6.77
C PHE A 93 -6.60 4.67 6.63
N PRO A 94 -7.32 4.95 7.74
CA PRO A 94 -8.67 5.51 7.67
C PRO A 94 -8.75 6.89 7.01
N ALA A 95 -7.65 7.67 7.03
CA ALA A 95 -7.57 9.00 6.42
C ALA A 95 -6.94 9.00 5.03
N ILE A 96 -6.74 7.84 4.39
CA ILE A 96 -6.06 7.78 3.10
C ILE A 96 -6.87 8.51 2.02
N THR A 97 -6.23 9.45 1.33
CA THR A 97 -6.85 10.22 0.24
C THR A 97 -6.20 9.95 -1.11
N ASN A 98 -4.91 9.60 -1.11
CA ASN A 98 -4.13 9.26 -2.29
C ASN A 98 -3.47 7.90 -2.09
N LEU A 99 -3.83 6.94 -2.94
CA LEU A 99 -3.23 5.61 -2.98
C LEU A 99 -2.62 5.37 -4.35
N GLN A 100 -1.34 5.02 -4.37
CA GLN A 100 -0.64 4.53 -5.56
C GLN A 100 -0.11 3.14 -5.28
N VAL A 101 -0.35 2.21 -6.20
CA VAL A 101 0.20 0.85 -6.13
C VAL A 101 0.81 0.51 -7.49
N GLY A 102 2.13 0.45 -7.58
CA GLY A 102 2.84 0.12 -8.80
C GLY A 102 2.77 -1.37 -9.18
N ALA A 103 3.18 -1.67 -10.42
CA ALA A 103 3.38 -3.05 -10.88
C ALA A 103 4.52 -3.74 -10.10
N ASP A 104 4.53 -5.07 -10.05
CA ASP A 104 5.64 -5.83 -9.43
C ASP A 104 6.93 -5.88 -10.30
N THR A 105 7.92 -6.64 -9.84
CA THR A 105 9.21 -6.89 -10.53
C THR A 105 9.05 -7.48 -11.93
N TRP A 106 7.95 -8.17 -12.20
CA TRP A 106 7.63 -8.83 -13.45
C TRP A 106 6.69 -8.01 -14.33
N GLY A 107 6.28 -6.83 -13.85
CA GLY A 107 5.32 -5.97 -14.51
C GLY A 107 3.88 -6.41 -14.33
N HIS A 108 3.55 -7.30 -13.39
CA HIS A 108 2.16 -7.63 -13.08
C HIS A 108 1.50 -6.49 -12.29
N GLY A 109 0.30 -6.10 -12.71
CA GLY A 109 -0.56 -5.20 -11.93
C GLY A 109 -1.05 -5.85 -10.63
N ILE A 110 -1.50 -5.03 -9.68
CA ILE A 110 -1.95 -5.50 -8.35
C ILE A 110 -3.10 -6.54 -8.40
N LEU A 111 -3.91 -6.55 -9.46
CA LEU A 111 -4.99 -7.54 -9.61
C LEU A 111 -4.56 -8.91 -10.16
N ASP A 112 -3.34 -9.00 -10.69
CA ASP A 112 -2.76 -10.25 -11.19
C ASP A 112 -1.80 -10.89 -10.16
N ARG A 113 -1.67 -10.28 -8.98
CA ARG A 113 -0.73 -10.69 -7.91
C ARG A 113 -1.42 -11.48 -6.79
N SER A 114 -0.63 -12.22 -6.02
CA SER A 114 -1.09 -12.96 -4.84
C SER A 114 -1.68 -12.05 -3.76
N ASP A 115 -1.20 -10.82 -3.65
CA ASP A 115 -1.63 -9.83 -2.66
C ASP A 115 -2.88 -9.03 -3.08
N ARG A 116 -3.57 -9.45 -4.15
CA ARG A 116 -4.85 -8.86 -4.60
C ARG A 116 -5.89 -8.77 -3.49
N ALA A 117 -6.07 -9.83 -2.70
CA ALA A 117 -7.11 -9.85 -1.67
C ALA A 117 -6.84 -8.79 -0.57
N ALA A 118 -5.58 -8.63 -0.19
CA ALA A 118 -5.14 -7.60 0.74
C ALA A 118 -5.33 -6.19 0.15
N PHE A 119 -5.05 -6.00 -1.14
CA PHE A 119 -5.32 -4.74 -1.83
C PHE A 119 -6.81 -4.39 -1.86
N LEU A 120 -7.67 -5.34 -2.23
CA LEU A 120 -9.13 -5.13 -2.25
C LEU A 120 -9.67 -4.77 -0.86
N LYS A 121 -9.15 -5.44 0.19
CA LYS A 121 -9.48 -5.09 1.57
C LYS A 121 -9.06 -3.66 1.91
N LEU A 122 -7.85 -3.26 1.54
CA LEU A 122 -7.36 -1.89 1.75
C LEU A 122 -8.27 -0.86 1.07
N LEU A 123 -8.73 -1.12 -0.15
CA LEU A 123 -9.71 -0.26 -0.83
C LEU A 123 -11.04 -0.19 -0.07
N THR A 124 -11.56 -1.32 0.43
CA THR A 124 -12.83 -1.32 1.16
C THR A 124 -12.80 -0.53 2.46
N GLU A 125 -11.62 -0.36 3.06
CA GLU A 125 -11.42 0.42 4.28
C GLU A 125 -11.09 1.91 4.01
N ALA A 126 -10.75 2.25 2.75
CA ALA A 126 -10.32 3.57 2.31
C ALA A 126 -11.48 4.51 1.97
N SER A 127 -12.40 4.73 2.92
CA SER A 127 -13.62 5.54 2.70
C SER A 127 -13.35 7.00 2.28
N GLU A 128 -12.17 7.52 2.61
CA GLU A 128 -11.71 8.88 2.31
C GLU A 128 -10.94 9.01 0.99
N LEU A 129 -10.75 7.91 0.26
CA LEU A 129 -9.94 7.85 -0.95
C LEU A 129 -10.50 8.77 -2.04
N LYS A 130 -9.66 9.65 -2.57
CA LYS A 130 -9.99 10.59 -3.65
C LYS A 130 -9.31 10.26 -4.96
N ARG A 131 -8.08 9.74 -4.87
CA ARG A 131 -7.23 9.39 -6.01
C ARG A 131 -6.64 8.00 -5.85
N LEU A 132 -6.84 7.17 -6.86
CA LEU A 132 -6.26 5.84 -6.98
C LEU A 132 -5.39 5.77 -8.24
N ASP A 133 -4.14 5.39 -8.09
CA ASP A 133 -3.24 5.10 -9.22
C ASP A 133 -2.86 3.62 -9.21
N ILE A 134 -3.34 2.88 -10.20
CA ILE A 134 -3.11 1.45 -10.33
C ILE A 134 -2.77 1.09 -11.79
N PRO A 135 -1.48 0.94 -12.15
CA PRO A 135 -1.10 0.46 -13.44
C PRO A 135 -1.49 -1.01 -13.58
N PHE A 136 -2.18 -1.32 -14.68
CA PHE A 136 -2.42 -2.69 -15.10
C PHE A 136 -1.37 -3.05 -16.14
N TYR A 137 -0.38 -3.83 -15.76
CA TYR A 137 0.56 -4.42 -16.70
C TYR A 137 0.55 -5.95 -16.56
N LYS A 138 1.14 -6.57 -17.57
CA LYS A 138 0.60 -7.66 -18.41
C LYS A 138 0.77 -9.06 -17.82
N ASN A 139 -0.33 -9.78 -17.64
CA ASN A 139 -0.41 -11.16 -18.12
C ASN A 139 -1.74 -11.39 -18.88
N HIS A 140 -1.65 -11.74 -20.16
CA HIS A 140 -2.79 -11.77 -21.10
C HIS A 140 -3.74 -12.96 -20.90
N THR A 141 -3.47 -13.84 -19.95
CA THR A 141 -4.12 -15.16 -19.85
C THR A 141 -5.28 -15.18 -18.87
N THR A 142 -5.24 -14.38 -17.80
CA THR A 142 -6.28 -14.40 -16.77
C THR A 142 -7.20 -13.18 -16.94
N PRO A 143 -8.53 -13.38 -17.00
CA PRO A 143 -9.48 -12.28 -16.91
C PRO A 143 -9.34 -11.56 -15.58
N VAL A 144 -9.34 -10.24 -15.60
CA VAL A 144 -9.29 -9.44 -14.38
C VAL A 144 -10.59 -9.65 -13.59
N PRO A 145 -10.54 -9.86 -12.25
CA PRO A 145 -11.72 -9.98 -11.40
C PRO A 145 -12.38 -8.61 -11.17
N TRP A 146 -12.92 -8.04 -12.24
CA TRP A 146 -13.54 -6.71 -12.24
C TRP A 146 -14.66 -6.56 -11.22
N THR A 147 -15.44 -7.63 -10.97
CA THR A 147 -16.54 -7.59 -10.00
C THR A 147 -16.06 -7.22 -8.60
N ASP A 148 -14.96 -7.83 -8.15
CA ASP A 148 -14.41 -7.56 -6.81
C ASP A 148 -13.80 -6.16 -6.73
N LEU A 149 -13.12 -5.72 -7.81
CA LEU A 149 -12.60 -4.37 -7.90
C LEU A 149 -13.74 -3.34 -7.84
N ILE A 150 -14.78 -3.49 -8.66
CA ILE A 150 -15.93 -2.58 -8.70
C ILE A 150 -16.62 -2.54 -7.32
N ALA A 151 -16.82 -3.70 -6.69
CA ALA A 151 -17.40 -3.77 -5.36
C ALA A 151 -16.57 -3.02 -4.31
N ALA A 152 -15.23 -3.14 -4.36
CA ALA A 152 -14.34 -2.41 -3.47
C ALA A 152 -14.33 -0.90 -3.74
N LEU A 153 -14.31 -0.49 -5.02
CA LEU A 153 -14.39 0.92 -5.41
C LEU A 153 -15.74 1.55 -5.01
N GLY A 154 -16.83 0.77 -5.03
CA GLY A 154 -18.13 1.21 -4.51
C GLY A 154 -18.14 1.53 -3.01
N LYS A 155 -17.08 1.17 -2.26
CA LYS A 155 -16.88 1.57 -0.85
C LYS A 155 -16.07 2.85 -0.69
N CYS A 156 -15.62 3.46 -1.79
CA CYS A 156 -14.86 4.71 -1.82
C CYS A 156 -15.73 5.86 -2.38
N PRO A 157 -16.73 6.38 -1.62
CA PRO A 157 -17.69 7.36 -2.13
C PRO A 157 -17.06 8.72 -2.52
N ARG A 158 -15.82 8.98 -2.10
CA ARG A 158 -15.07 10.21 -2.40
C ARG A 158 -14.12 10.05 -3.59
N LEU A 159 -14.03 8.86 -4.18
CA LEU A 159 -13.11 8.57 -5.27
C LEU A 159 -13.56 9.32 -6.52
N THR A 160 -12.68 10.18 -7.03
CA THR A 160 -12.96 11.04 -8.20
C THR A 160 -11.96 10.82 -9.32
N HIS A 161 -10.79 10.25 -9.02
CA HIS A 161 -9.72 10.06 -9.98
C HIS A 161 -9.17 8.64 -9.89
N ILE A 162 -9.20 7.93 -11.02
CA ILE A 162 -8.46 6.68 -11.22
C ILE A 162 -7.47 6.93 -12.35
N THR A 163 -6.17 6.79 -12.08
CA THR A 163 -5.10 6.98 -13.08
C THR A 163 -4.35 5.68 -13.36
N SER A 164 -3.65 5.65 -14.50
CA SER A 164 -2.84 4.52 -14.98
C SER A 164 -3.61 3.20 -15.22
N LEU A 165 -4.94 3.20 -15.05
CA LEU A 165 -5.81 2.07 -15.29
C LEU A 165 -5.71 1.63 -16.75
N THR A 166 -5.08 0.48 -16.98
CA THR A 166 -4.98 -0.12 -18.31
C THR A 166 -6.01 -1.24 -18.40
N VAL A 167 -6.92 -1.15 -19.37
CA VAL A 167 -7.97 -2.15 -19.57
C VAL A 167 -7.86 -2.79 -20.94
N ARG A 168 -8.24 -4.06 -21.04
CA ARG A 168 -8.40 -4.69 -22.36
C ARG A 168 -9.64 -4.10 -23.02
N ILE A 169 -9.61 -3.97 -24.35
CA ILE A 169 -10.71 -3.35 -25.10
C ILE A 169 -12.08 -4.01 -24.82
N TYR A 170 -12.10 -5.34 -24.69
CA TYR A 170 -13.31 -6.10 -24.40
C TYR A 170 -13.77 -6.01 -22.93
N GLU A 171 -12.92 -5.51 -22.02
CA GLU A 171 -13.25 -5.25 -20.62
C GLU A 171 -13.75 -3.81 -20.41
N PHE A 172 -13.59 -2.94 -21.42
CA PHE A 172 -14.04 -1.55 -21.37
C PHE A 172 -15.51 -1.38 -20.96
N PRO A 173 -16.48 -2.22 -21.40
CA PRO A 173 -17.86 -2.12 -20.92
C PRO A 173 -18.02 -2.28 -19.40
N ARG A 174 -17.07 -2.94 -18.71
CA ARG A 174 -17.10 -3.09 -17.25
C ARG A 174 -16.75 -1.79 -16.53
N LEU A 175 -15.95 -0.91 -17.14
CA LEU A 175 -15.67 0.42 -16.58
C LEU A 175 -16.91 1.29 -16.49
N MET A 176 -17.90 1.06 -17.35
CA MET A 176 -19.16 1.78 -17.31
C MET A 176 -19.99 1.48 -16.06
N GLN A 177 -19.66 0.41 -15.32
CA GLN A 177 -20.27 0.04 -14.04
C GLN A 177 -19.68 0.83 -12.85
N LEU A 178 -18.63 1.63 -13.07
CA LEU A 178 -18.05 2.52 -12.06
C LEU A 178 -18.80 3.86 -11.96
N LYS A 179 -19.86 4.06 -12.75
CA LYS A 179 -20.70 5.26 -12.74
C LYS A 179 -21.78 5.20 -11.67
#